data_AF-A0A3D1VIN4-F1
#
_entry.id   AF-A0A3D1VIN4-F1
#
_cell.length_a   1.000
_cell.length_b   1.000
_cell.length_c   1.000
_cell.angle_alpha   90.00
_cell.angle_beta   90.00
_cell.angle_gamma   90.00
#
_symmetry.space_group_name_H-M   'P 1'
#
loop_
_entity.id
_entity.type
_entity.pdbx_description
1 polymer ?
#
loop_
_entity_poly.entity_id
_entity_poly.type
_entity_poly.pdbx_seq_one_letter_code
_entity_poly.pdbx_strand_id
1 'polypeptide(L)'
;MNESHIVTRTYDLQLNGGKTVHLRLTVAAQLRLKNKFNEDALDVILSASSDPERLLAVLDEALHFNDDPNGDLTGEALYDALVDSGVSGVDAFSSILFQLANVSGLLSDTQTEKLSAGIEKMVNAAFDGVEKSTESEDKPSTSFRE
;
A
#
# COMPACT_ATOMS: atom_id res chain seq x y z
N MET A 1 -16.23 -28.80 -25.44
CA MET A 1 -15.04 -27.94 -25.30
C MET A 1 -15.15 -27.32 -23.93
N ASN A 2 -14.28 -27.68 -22.99
CA ASN A 2 -14.19 -26.93 -21.73
C ASN A 2 -13.53 -25.60 -22.08
N GLU A 3 -14.30 -24.52 -22.08
CA GLU A 3 -13.72 -23.19 -22.08
C GLU A 3 -12.86 -23.10 -20.82
N SER A 4 -11.55 -23.01 -21.01
CA SER A 4 -10.63 -22.66 -19.93
C SER A 4 -10.99 -21.24 -19.51
N HIS A 5 -11.87 -21.10 -18.51
CA HIS A 5 -12.10 -19.81 -17.86
C HIS A 5 -10.77 -19.39 -17.23
N ILE A 6 -10.07 -18.47 -17.90
CA ILE A 6 -8.89 -17.83 -17.34
C ILE A 6 -9.41 -16.96 -16.19
N VAL A 7 -9.24 -17.44 -14.96
CA VAL A 7 -9.56 -16.64 -13.76
C VAL A 7 -8.51 -15.55 -13.65
N THR A 8 -8.93 -14.30 -13.82
CA THR A 8 -8.06 -13.14 -13.64
C THR A 8 -7.82 -12.95 -12.14
N ARG A 9 -6.58 -13.17 -11.69
CA ARG A 9 -6.17 -12.85 -10.31
C ARG A 9 -6.27 -11.33 -10.09
N THR A 10 -6.99 -10.92 -9.07
CA THR A 10 -7.18 -9.53 -8.63
C THR A 10 -6.96 -9.43 -7.13
N TYR A 11 -6.68 -8.22 -6.64
CA TYR A 11 -6.70 -7.90 -5.22
C TYR A 11 -8.04 -7.23 -4.92
N ASP A 12 -8.87 -7.88 -4.13
CA ASP A 12 -10.24 -7.45 -3.86
C ASP A 12 -10.31 -6.73 -2.52
N LEU A 13 -10.66 -5.44 -2.57
CA LEU A 13 -10.85 -4.59 -1.39
C LEU A 13 -12.34 -4.48 -1.09
N GLN A 14 -12.70 -4.75 0.17
CA GLN A 14 -14.05 -4.50 0.67
C GLN A 14 -14.11 -3.09 1.24
N LEU A 15 -14.95 -2.25 0.65
CA LEU A 15 -15.24 -0.91 1.13
C LEU A 15 -16.51 -0.89 1.98
N ASN A 16 -16.66 0.16 2.77
CA ASN A 16 -17.92 0.44 3.47
C ASN A 16 -19.12 0.40 2.51
N GLY A 17 -20.25 -0.12 3.01
CA GLY A 17 -21.47 -0.27 2.21
C GLY A 17 -21.52 -1.54 1.36
N GLY A 18 -20.57 -2.47 1.53
CA GLY A 18 -20.58 -3.78 0.87
C GLY A 18 -20.12 -3.75 -0.60
N LYS A 19 -19.48 -2.66 -1.03
CA LYS A 19 -18.89 -2.56 -2.35
C LYS A 19 -17.52 -3.25 -2.36
N THR A 20 -17.34 -4.17 -3.29
CA THR A 20 -16.02 -4.75 -3.58
C THR A 20 -15.36 -3.98 -4.73
N VAL A 21 -14.11 -3.61 -4.56
CA VAL A 21 -13.26 -3.01 -5.59
C VAL A 21 -12.20 -4.02 -5.99
N HIS A 22 -12.02 -4.23 -7.28
CA HIS A 22 -11.05 -5.18 -7.80
C HIS A 22 -9.84 -4.40 -8.31
N LEU A 23 -8.63 -4.77 -7.91
CA LEU A 23 -7.42 -4.07 -8.31
C LEU A 23 -6.43 -5.01 -8.99
N ARG A 24 -5.81 -4.53 -10.08
CA ARG A 24 -4.68 -5.19 -10.72
C ARG A 24 -3.92 -4.22 -11.61
N LEU A 25 -2.59 -4.27 -11.57
CA LEU A 25 -1.75 -3.59 -12.55
C LEU A 25 -1.45 -4.51 -13.74
N THR A 26 -1.96 -4.15 -14.91
CA THR A 26 -1.54 -4.76 -16.17
C THR A 26 -0.10 -4.36 -16.52
N VAL A 27 0.55 -5.07 -17.45
CA VAL A 27 1.87 -4.67 -17.95
C VAL A 27 1.82 -3.26 -18.57
N ALA A 28 0.70 -2.88 -19.21
CA ALA A 28 0.53 -1.53 -19.76
C ALA A 28 0.50 -0.47 -18.65
N ALA A 29 -0.22 -0.73 -17.56
CA ALA A 29 -0.25 0.13 -16.38
C ALA A 29 1.14 0.26 -15.74
N GLN A 30 1.87 -0.86 -15.59
CA GLN A 30 3.24 -0.86 -15.08
C GLN A 30 4.18 0.00 -15.95
N LEU A 31 4.05 -0.06 -17.28
CA LEU A 31 4.81 0.79 -18.19
C LEU A 31 4.42 2.28 -18.08
N ARG A 32 3.14 2.59 -17.90
CA ARG A 32 2.68 3.97 -17.68
C ARG A 32 3.25 4.56 -16.39
N LEU A 33 3.21 3.80 -15.29
CA LEU A 33 3.84 4.18 -14.02
C LEU A 33 5.34 4.42 -14.20
N LYS A 34 6.02 3.49 -14.88
CA LYS A 34 7.45 3.62 -15.17
C LYS A 34 7.77 4.89 -15.95
N ASN A 35 6.99 5.20 -16.97
CA ASN A 35 7.21 6.39 -17.79
C ASN A 35 6.88 7.67 -17.03
N LYS A 36 5.83 7.66 -16.18
CA LYS A 36 5.43 8.83 -15.38
C LYS A 36 6.50 9.23 -14.36
N PHE A 37 7.09 8.25 -13.68
CA PHE A 37 8.05 8.51 -12.59
C PHE A 37 9.52 8.29 -12.99
N ASN A 38 9.79 7.79 -14.19
CA ASN A 38 11.12 7.42 -14.67
C ASN A 38 11.85 6.43 -13.73
N GLU A 39 11.09 5.51 -13.15
CA GLU A 39 11.54 4.49 -12.19
C GLU A 39 10.89 3.15 -12.53
N ASP A 40 11.44 2.03 -12.08
CA ASP A 40 10.78 0.75 -12.30
C ASP A 40 9.46 0.66 -11.53
N ALA A 41 8.45 0.01 -12.11
CA ALA A 41 7.09 -0.01 -11.54
C ALA A 41 7.06 -0.56 -10.10
N LEU A 42 7.92 -1.54 -9.80
CA LEU A 42 8.04 -2.06 -8.44
C LEU A 42 8.56 -1.00 -7.47
N ASP A 43 9.56 -0.20 -7.84
CA ASP A 43 10.10 0.85 -6.96
C ASP A 43 9.07 1.96 -6.71
N VAL A 44 8.29 2.33 -7.74
CA VAL A 44 7.15 3.23 -7.61
C VAL A 44 6.14 2.69 -6.59
N ILE A 45 5.78 1.41 -6.69
CA ILE A 45 4.83 0.78 -5.76
C ILE A 45 5.39 0.72 -4.33
N LEU A 46 6.65 0.33 -4.15
CA LEU A 46 7.25 0.17 -2.82
C LEU A 46 7.39 1.51 -2.07
N SER A 47 7.52 2.62 -2.80
CA SER A 47 7.63 3.98 -2.23
C SER A 47 6.30 4.70 -2.10
N ALA A 48 5.24 4.21 -2.76
CA ALA A 48 3.95 4.87 -2.83
C ALA A 48 3.26 5.08 -1.47
N SER A 49 3.48 4.21 -0.48
CA SER A 49 2.82 4.37 0.84
C SER A 49 3.21 5.65 1.58
N SER A 50 4.33 6.28 1.20
CA SER A 50 4.82 7.54 1.77
C SER A 50 4.72 8.74 0.82
N ASP A 51 4.27 8.52 -0.43
CA ASP A 51 4.19 9.54 -1.47
C ASP A 51 2.75 9.54 -2.04
N PRO A 52 1.93 10.54 -1.68
CA PRO A 52 0.54 10.62 -2.13
C PRO A 52 0.40 10.65 -3.66
N GLU A 53 1.32 11.29 -4.39
CA GLU A 53 1.23 11.35 -5.86
C GLU A 53 1.45 9.97 -6.47
N ARG A 54 2.43 9.23 -5.97
CA ARG A 54 2.69 7.84 -6.39
C ARG A 54 1.53 6.92 -5.99
N LEU A 55 1.02 7.06 -4.77
CA LEU A 55 -0.11 6.27 -4.28
C LEU A 55 -1.33 6.42 -5.17
N LEU A 56 -1.74 7.66 -5.43
CA LEU A 56 -2.88 7.94 -6.29
C LEU A 56 -2.66 7.40 -7.70
N ALA A 57 -1.47 7.58 -8.27
CA ALA A 57 -1.16 7.05 -9.60
C ALA A 57 -1.25 5.51 -9.65
N VAL A 58 -0.75 4.81 -8.63
CA VAL A 58 -0.81 3.35 -8.56
C VAL A 58 -2.26 2.86 -8.40
N LEU A 59 -3.04 3.49 -7.53
CA LEU A 59 -4.45 3.14 -7.31
C LEU A 59 -5.28 3.36 -8.57
N ASP A 60 -5.09 4.51 -9.23
CA ASP A 60 -5.82 4.86 -10.45
C ASP A 60 -5.50 3.90 -11.61
N GLU A 61 -4.22 3.58 -11.81
CA GLU A 61 -3.80 2.59 -12.81
C GLU A 61 -4.31 1.18 -12.51
N ALA A 62 -4.46 0.83 -11.23
CA ALA A 62 -4.96 -0.48 -10.80
C ALA A 62 -6.48 -0.62 -10.87
N LEU A 63 -7.23 0.49 -10.81
CA LEU A 63 -8.69 0.52 -10.93
C LEU A 63 -9.17 0.27 -12.36
N HIS A 64 -8.40 0.73 -13.35
CA HIS A 64 -8.79 0.78 -14.76
C HIS A 64 -8.21 -0.39 -15.60
N PHE A 65 -8.12 -1.59 -15.02
CA PHE A 65 -7.66 -2.79 -15.74
C PHE A 65 -8.83 -3.51 -16.41
N ASN A 66 -8.66 -4.09 -17.60
CA ASN A 66 -9.70 -4.90 -18.28
C ASN A 66 -11.08 -4.23 -18.40
N ASP A 67 -11.19 -3.19 -19.24
CA ASP A 67 -12.46 -2.51 -19.55
C ASP A 67 -13.15 -1.90 -18.32
N ASP A 68 -12.36 -1.36 -17.37
CA ASP A 68 -12.82 -0.55 -16.23
C ASP A 68 -13.91 -1.21 -15.36
N PRO A 69 -13.61 -2.36 -14.72
CA PRO A 69 -14.57 -3.13 -13.93
C PRO A 69 -15.06 -2.37 -12.69
N ASN A 70 -14.34 -1.34 -12.28
CA ASN A 70 -14.69 -0.48 -11.15
C ASN A 70 -15.50 0.76 -11.57
N GLY A 71 -15.84 0.91 -12.86
CA GLY A 71 -16.50 2.08 -13.43
C GLY A 71 -15.63 3.34 -13.32
N ASP A 72 -16.27 4.49 -13.10
CA ASP A 72 -15.60 5.80 -13.04
C ASP A 72 -14.93 6.10 -11.68
N LEU A 73 -14.58 5.07 -10.90
CA LEU A 73 -13.95 5.28 -9.59
C LEU A 73 -12.50 5.74 -9.80
N THR A 74 -12.16 6.90 -9.23
CA THR A 74 -10.79 7.44 -9.29
C THR A 74 -9.92 6.92 -8.15
N GLY A 75 -8.60 6.97 -8.33
CA GLY A 75 -7.64 6.66 -7.26
C GLY A 75 -7.85 7.50 -5.98
N GLU A 76 -8.21 8.78 -6.13
CA GLU A 76 -8.53 9.70 -5.01
C GLU A 76 -9.75 9.23 -4.22
N ALA A 77 -10.86 8.94 -4.92
CA ALA A 77 -12.08 8.46 -4.28
C ALA A 77 -11.89 7.09 -3.62
N LEU A 78 -11.03 6.24 -4.18
CA LEU A 78 -10.65 4.98 -3.53
C LEU A 78 -9.83 5.22 -2.27
N TYR A 79 -8.84 6.13 -2.30
CA TYR A 79 -8.05 6.48 -1.13
C TYR A 79 -8.95 6.95 0.03
N ASP A 80 -9.83 7.93 -0.25
CA ASP A 80 -10.77 8.45 0.75
C ASP A 80 -11.68 7.34 1.29
N ALA A 81 -12.21 6.47 0.41
CA ALA A 81 -13.04 5.35 0.83
C ALA A 81 -12.30 4.33 1.70
N LEU A 82 -11.00 4.11 1.47
CA LEU A 82 -10.16 3.25 2.31
C LEU A 82 -9.96 3.87 3.69
N VAL A 83 -9.68 5.17 3.75
CA VAL A 83 -9.56 5.92 5.00
C VAL A 83 -10.88 5.89 5.79
N ASP A 84 -12.01 6.14 5.12
CA ASP A 84 -13.35 6.04 5.73
C ASP A 84 -13.67 4.62 6.21
N SER A 85 -13.07 3.59 5.60
CA SER A 85 -13.18 2.19 6.02
C SER A 85 -12.17 1.80 7.11
N GLY A 86 -11.38 2.76 7.62
CA GLY A 86 -10.46 2.59 8.74
C GLY A 86 -9.03 2.25 8.36
N VAL A 87 -8.67 2.29 7.07
CA VAL A 87 -7.27 2.12 6.63
C VAL A 87 -6.48 3.37 7.00
N SER A 88 -5.45 3.21 7.82
CA SER A 88 -4.60 4.32 8.27
C SER A 88 -3.17 3.86 8.51
N GLY A 89 -2.20 4.73 8.23
CA GLY A 89 -0.80 4.45 8.48
C GLY A 89 -0.05 3.85 7.28
N VAL A 90 1.28 4.02 7.29
CA VAL A 90 2.17 3.59 6.21
C VAL A 90 2.16 2.07 6.07
N ASP A 91 2.06 1.33 7.17
CA ASP A 91 1.99 -0.13 7.20
C ASP A 91 0.74 -0.66 6.48
N ALA A 92 -0.43 -0.06 6.75
CA ALA A 92 -1.68 -0.48 6.13
C ALA A 92 -1.67 -0.24 4.62
N PHE A 93 -1.24 0.94 4.16
CA PHE A 93 -1.13 1.24 2.74
C PHE A 93 -0.03 0.42 2.04
N SER A 94 1.11 0.18 2.69
CA SER A 94 2.15 -0.70 2.15
C SER A 94 1.64 -2.13 1.97
N SER A 95 0.84 -2.66 2.91
CA SER A 95 0.24 -3.98 2.78
C SER A 95 -0.66 -4.09 1.54
N ILE A 96 -1.51 -3.09 1.30
CA ILE A 96 -2.34 -2.99 0.09
C ILE A 96 -1.47 -3.00 -1.18
N LEU A 97 -0.41 -2.19 -1.20
CA LEU A 97 0.51 -2.07 -2.34
C LEU A 97 1.26 -3.38 -2.62
N PHE A 98 1.66 -4.13 -1.60
CA PHE A 98 2.34 -5.41 -1.78
C PHE A 98 1.40 -6.49 -2.32
N GLN A 99 0.16 -6.54 -1.82
CA GLN A 99 -0.86 -7.45 -2.37
C GLN A 99 -1.17 -7.09 -3.82
N LEU A 100 -1.27 -5.80 -4.15
CA LEU A 100 -1.43 -5.34 -5.52
C LEU A 100 -0.26 -5.77 -6.41
N ALA A 101 0.99 -5.57 -5.98
CA ALA A 101 2.17 -6.02 -6.71
C ALA A 101 2.17 -7.54 -6.91
N ASN A 102 1.70 -8.30 -5.92
CA ASN A 102 1.62 -9.75 -5.98
C ASN A 102 0.62 -10.25 -7.03
N VAL A 103 -0.63 -9.77 -6.99
CA VAL A 103 -1.64 -10.15 -7.99
C VAL A 103 -1.30 -9.68 -9.39
N SER A 104 -0.46 -8.64 -9.49
CA SER A 104 0.07 -8.08 -10.73
C SER A 104 1.33 -8.80 -11.26
N GLY A 105 1.83 -9.79 -10.53
CA GLY A 105 2.98 -10.61 -10.94
C GLY A 105 4.36 -9.98 -10.69
N LEU A 106 4.43 -8.87 -9.96
CA LEU A 106 5.69 -8.21 -9.60
C LEU A 106 6.34 -8.81 -8.35
N LEU A 107 5.53 -9.37 -7.45
CA LEU A 107 5.99 -10.05 -6.24
C LEU A 107 5.43 -11.47 -6.15
N SER A 108 6.24 -12.40 -5.68
CA SER A 108 5.74 -13.69 -5.19
C SER A 108 5.06 -13.55 -3.83
N ASP A 109 4.28 -14.55 -3.44
CA ASP A 109 3.62 -14.60 -2.13
C ASP A 109 4.67 -14.50 -1.00
N THR A 110 5.79 -15.23 -1.14
CA THR A 110 6.91 -15.21 -0.17
C THR A 110 7.58 -13.84 -0.04
N GLN A 111 7.72 -13.08 -1.13
CA GLN A 111 8.29 -11.73 -1.07
C GLN A 111 7.33 -10.76 -0.38
N THR A 112 6.03 -10.90 -0.63
CA THR A 112 4.96 -10.11 -0.01
C THR A 112 4.97 -10.29 1.51
N GLU A 113 4.99 -11.54 1.99
CA GLU A 113 5.06 -11.85 3.42
C GLU A 113 6.29 -11.25 4.11
N LYS A 114 7.46 -11.36 3.46
CA LYS A 114 8.71 -10.81 4.00
C LYS A 114 8.70 -9.29 4.09
N LEU A 115 8.13 -8.62 3.09
CA LEU A 115 8.02 -7.15 3.08
C LEU A 115 7.05 -6.66 4.14
N SER A 116 5.87 -7.28 4.26
CA SER A 116 4.89 -6.94 5.32
C SER A 116 5.50 -7.09 6.71
N ALA A 117 6.16 -8.22 7.00
CA ALA A 117 6.82 -8.44 8.29
C ALA A 117 8.01 -7.48 8.52
N GLY A 118 8.68 -7.03 7.46
CA GLY A 118 9.76 -6.05 7.54
C GLY A 118 9.26 -4.66 7.94
N ILE A 119 8.15 -4.21 7.35
CA ILE A 119 7.54 -2.91 7.67
C ILE A 119 6.98 -2.90 9.09
N GLU A 120 6.28 -3.95 9.51
CA GLU A 120 5.76 -4.04 10.88
C GLU A 120 6.88 -3.87 11.92
N LYS A 121 8.02 -4.54 11.71
CA LYS A 121 9.19 -4.38 12.58
C LYS A 121 9.78 -2.97 12.56
N MET A 122 9.84 -2.34 11.38
CA MET A 122 10.37 -0.99 11.23
C MET A 122 9.49 0.03 11.95
N VAL A 123 8.17 -0.08 11.79
CA VAL A 123 7.19 0.80 12.43
C VAL A 123 7.24 0.65 13.94
N ASN A 124 7.20 -0.59 14.46
CA ASN A 124 7.31 -0.84 15.89
C ASN A 124 8.61 -0.28 16.47
N ALA A 125 9.75 -0.51 15.82
CA ALA A 125 11.03 0.01 16.28
C ALA A 125 11.10 1.55 16.28
N ALA A 126 10.44 2.21 15.32
CA ALA A 126 10.37 3.67 15.29
C ALA A 126 9.59 4.23 16.49
N PHE A 127 8.46 3.62 16.84
CA PHE A 127 7.64 4.04 17.99
C PHE A 127 8.28 3.67 19.34
N ASP A 128 8.87 2.49 19.47
CA ASP A 128 9.63 2.11 20.68
C ASP A 128 10.77 3.10 20.97
N GLY A 129 11.43 3.61 19.93
CA GLY A 129 12.46 4.63 20.03
C GLY A 129 11.94 5.99 20.51
N VAL A 130 10.71 6.36 20.15
CA VAL A 130 10.05 7.59 20.59
C VAL A 130 9.65 7.49 22.06
N GLU A 131 9.03 6.39 22.49
CA GLU A 131 8.63 6.19 23.90
C GLU A 131 9.84 6.26 24.84
N LYS A 132 10.92 5.57 24.49
CA LYS A 132 12.15 5.54 25.30
C LYS A 132 12.85 6.90 25.41
N SER A 133 12.69 7.76 24.40
CA SER A 133 13.25 9.12 24.41
C SER A 133 12.49 10.04 25.36
N THR A 134 11.16 9.88 25.45
CA THR A 134 10.32 10.66 26.37
C THR A 134 10.47 10.28 27.85
N GLU A 135 10.79 9.01 28.15
CA GLU A 135 11.03 8.54 29.52
C GLU A 135 12.37 9.02 30.11
N SER A 136 13.29 9.47 29.25
CA SER A 136 14.64 9.92 29.63
C SER A 136 14.69 11.38 30.08
N GLU A 137 13.67 12.19 29.76
CA GLU A 137 13.64 13.63 30.04
C GLU A 137 12.96 14.01 31.37
N ASP A 138 12.33 13.06 32.08
CA ASP A 138 11.58 13.33 33.33
C ASP A 138 12.30 12.86 34.61
N LYS A 139 13.64 12.96 34.66
CA LYS A 139 14.38 12.90 35.93
C LYS A 139 14.66 14.32 36.43
N PRO A 140 14.01 14.78 37.51
CA PRO A 140 14.38 16.04 38.13
C PRO A 140 15.83 15.91 38.62
N SER A 141 16.69 16.78 38.11
CA SER A 141 18.05 16.95 38.60
C SER A 141 17.98 17.52 40.02
N THR A 142 17.78 16.66 41.03
CA THR A 142 18.13 17.01 42.40
C THR A 142 19.64 17.03 42.50
N SER A 143 20.21 18.17 42.08
CA SER A 143 21.57 18.57 42.37
C SER A 143 21.74 18.60 43.88
N PHE A 144 22.52 17.66 44.41
CA PHE A 144 23.17 17.81 45.70
C PHE A 144 23.96 19.12 45.70
N ARG A 145 23.85 19.90 46.78
CA ARG A 145 24.86 20.88 47.15
C ARG A 145 25.00 20.95 48.67
N GLU A 146 26.16 20.43 49.10
CA GLU A 146 26.96 20.64 50.32
C GLU A 146 26.33 20.48 51.71
#